data_AF-A0A6V7J1B1-F1
#
_entry.id   AF-A0A6V7J1B1-F1
#
_cell.length_a   1.000
_cell.length_b   1.000
_cell.length_c   1.000
_cell.angle_alpha   90.00
_cell.angle_beta   90.00
_cell.angle_gamma   90.00
#
_symmetry.space_group_name_H-M   'P 1'
#
loop_
_entity.id
_entity.type
_entity.pdbx_description
1 polymer ?
#
loop_
_entity_poly.entity_id
_entity_poly.type
_entity_poly.pdbx_seq_one_letter_code
_entity_poly.pdbx_strand_id
1 'polypeptide(L)'
;EALNSLRKNLANKWEVIQMQAEEQVRLAKERKKGDKIVSDSQERAFWRVYRPPPGCLSSLEVVPVPTRARPGAKLPVRKRTLHDLQREVELLRNSLTRTRTKTSVALENLKVYFETFMEYDPMIVPPQPSNPWITDDQTFWLLNSPLVDAPIEKRVKRWAFSMEEVMFDPTGLLEFTNYLRKEYSHENIRFWIAVKELKHGNQAQIADKVDEIF
;
A
#
# COMPACT_ATOMS: atom_id res chain seq x y z
N GLU A 1 5.89 -40.18 -2.83
CA GLU A 1 4.88 -39.66 -1.88
C GLU A 1 3.59 -39.20 -2.56
N ALA A 2 3.65 -38.25 -3.50
CA ALA A 2 2.46 -37.73 -4.20
C ALA A 2 1.59 -38.81 -4.87
N LEU A 3 2.19 -39.78 -5.56
CA LEU A 3 1.47 -40.89 -6.21
C LEU A 3 0.69 -41.75 -5.20
N ASN A 4 1.30 -42.09 -4.06
CA ASN A 4 0.65 -42.88 -3.02
C ASN A 4 -0.53 -42.12 -2.39
N SER A 5 -0.36 -40.81 -2.18
CA SER A 5 -1.44 -39.94 -1.70
C SER A 5 -2.59 -39.87 -2.71
N LEU A 6 -2.30 -39.66 -4.01
CA LEU A 6 -3.31 -39.64 -5.06
C LEU A 6 -4.05 -40.97 -5.19
N ARG A 7 -3.33 -42.10 -5.12
CA ARG A 7 -3.92 -43.45 -5.17
C ARG A 7 -4.91 -43.69 -4.02
N LYS A 8 -4.59 -43.21 -2.82
CA LYS A 8 -5.50 -43.29 -1.67
C LYS A 8 -6.72 -42.39 -1.84
N ASN A 9 -6.51 -41.14 -2.27
CA ASN A 9 -7.58 -40.13 -2.36
C ASN A 9 -8.53 -40.35 -3.56
N LEU A 10 -8.06 -40.99 -4.63
CA LEU A 10 -8.80 -41.23 -5.86
C LEU A 10 -9.05 -42.73 -6.11
N ALA A 11 -9.09 -43.54 -5.05
CA ALA A 11 -9.18 -45.00 -5.14
C ALA A 11 -10.36 -45.49 -5.99
N ASN A 12 -11.52 -44.83 -5.86
CA ASN A 12 -12.74 -45.16 -6.62
C ASN A 12 -12.64 -44.88 -8.13
N LYS A 13 -11.63 -44.11 -8.56
CA LYS A 13 -11.37 -43.78 -9.97
C LYS A 13 -10.07 -44.41 -10.47
N TRP A 14 -9.41 -45.22 -9.66
CA TRP A 14 -8.04 -45.66 -9.94
C TRP A 14 -7.95 -46.54 -11.19
N GLU A 15 -8.91 -47.43 -11.41
CA GLU A 15 -8.97 -48.29 -12.61
C GLU A 15 -9.05 -47.47 -13.90
N VAL A 16 -9.89 -46.42 -13.91
CA VAL A 16 -10.03 -45.53 -15.06
C VAL A 16 -8.75 -44.73 -15.30
N ILE A 17 -8.13 -44.22 -14.23
CA ILE A 17 -6.85 -43.49 -14.32
C ILE A 17 -5.75 -44.41 -14.89
N GLN A 18 -5.70 -45.67 -14.44
CA GLN A 18 -4.72 -46.64 -14.92
C GLN A 18 -4.93 -46.97 -16.39
N MET A 19 -6.18 -47.25 -16.80
CA MET A 19 -6.54 -47.50 -18.20
C MET A 19 -6.13 -46.32 -19.09
N GLN A 20 -6.38 -45.08 -18.65
CA GLN A 20 -5.98 -43.89 -19.41
C GLN A 20 -4.45 -43.73 -19.47
N ALA A 21 -3.73 -44.02 -18.40
CA ALA A 21 -2.26 -43.95 -18.37
C ALA A 21 -1.62 -45.00 -19.30
N GLU A 22 -2.15 -46.22 -19.31
CA GLU A 22 -1.70 -47.30 -20.22
C GLU A 22 -1.90 -46.92 -21.69
N GLU A 23 -3.05 -46.30 -22.01
CA GLU A 23 -3.34 -45.79 -23.34
C GLU A 23 -2.35 -44.68 -23.77
N GLN A 24 -2.05 -43.72 -22.88
CA GLN A 24 -1.06 -42.68 -23.18
C GLN A 24 0.33 -43.26 -23.43
N VAL A 25 0.74 -44.28 -22.67
CA VAL A 25 2.02 -44.97 -22.89
C VAL A 25 2.02 -45.70 -24.23
N ARG A 26 0.90 -46.31 -24.65
CA ARG A 26 0.76 -46.95 -25.96
C ARG A 26 0.94 -45.93 -27.09
N LEU A 27 0.22 -44.82 -27.05
CA LEU A 27 0.33 -43.73 -28.03
C LEU A 27 1.73 -43.11 -28.08
N ALA A 28 2.41 -43.00 -26.93
CA ALA A 28 3.77 -42.48 -26.87
C ALA A 28 4.83 -43.38 -27.55
N LYS A 29 4.56 -44.68 -27.70
CA LYS A 29 5.46 -45.62 -28.41
C LYS A 29 5.42 -45.45 -29.93
N GLU A 30 4.34 -44.93 -30.48
CA GLU A 30 4.18 -44.69 -31.92
C GLU A 30 4.90 -43.41 -32.39
N ARG A 31 5.34 -42.56 -31.45
CA ARG A 31 6.02 -41.30 -31.76
C ARG A 31 7.51 -41.49 -32.08
N LYS A 32 8.05 -40.61 -32.93
CA LYS A 32 9.49 -40.53 -33.19
C LYS A 32 10.26 -40.14 -31.92
N LYS A 33 11.51 -40.60 -31.81
CA LYS A 33 12.36 -40.39 -30.63
C LYS A 33 12.50 -38.91 -30.24
N GLY A 34 12.68 -38.02 -31.22
CA GLY A 34 12.79 -36.57 -30.97
C GLY A 34 11.51 -35.99 -30.37
N ASP A 35 10.36 -36.26 -31.01
CA ASP A 35 9.05 -35.76 -30.59
C ASP A 35 8.67 -36.28 -29.20
N LYS A 36 9.03 -37.53 -28.88
CA LYS A 36 8.82 -38.11 -27.56
C LYS A 36 9.59 -37.35 -26.47
N ILE A 37 10.87 -37.04 -26.70
CA ILE A 37 11.70 -36.29 -25.73
C ILE A 37 11.11 -34.90 -25.48
N VAL A 38 10.69 -34.20 -26.55
CA VAL A 38 10.08 -32.87 -26.43
C VAL A 38 8.77 -32.94 -25.65
N SER A 39 7.89 -33.88 -25.99
CA SER A 39 6.60 -34.06 -25.31
C SER A 39 6.78 -34.39 -23.82
N ASP A 40 7.65 -35.33 -23.47
CA ASP A 40 7.91 -35.72 -22.08
C ASP A 40 8.55 -34.56 -21.29
N SER A 41 9.34 -33.72 -21.95
CA SER A 41 9.93 -32.51 -21.34
C SER A 41 8.87 -31.44 -21.08
N GLN A 42 8.00 -31.18 -22.06
CA GLN A 42 6.89 -30.22 -21.94
C GLN A 42 5.92 -30.61 -20.82
N GLU A 43 5.53 -31.89 -20.74
CA GLU A 43 4.65 -32.38 -19.68
C GLU A 43 5.31 -32.26 -18.29
N ARG A 44 6.60 -32.59 -18.18
CA ARG A 44 7.35 -32.40 -16.93
C ARG A 44 7.44 -30.92 -16.54
N ALA A 45 7.66 -30.02 -17.49
CA ALA A 45 7.70 -28.59 -17.24
C ALA A 45 6.34 -28.07 -16.75
N PHE A 46 5.24 -28.51 -17.37
CA PHE A 46 3.89 -28.19 -16.92
C PHE A 46 3.69 -28.59 -15.45
N TRP A 47 3.96 -29.85 -15.10
CA TRP A 47 3.73 -30.31 -13.72
C TRP A 47 4.65 -29.65 -12.70
N ARG A 48 5.86 -29.20 -13.07
CA ARG A 48 6.73 -28.43 -12.18
C ARG A 48 6.11 -27.10 -11.76
N VAL A 49 5.31 -26.46 -12.61
CA VAL A 49 4.60 -25.22 -12.27
C VAL A 49 3.40 -25.50 -11.38
N TYR A 50 2.61 -26.54 -11.70
CA TYR A 50 1.35 -26.83 -11.01
C TYR A 50 1.52 -27.65 -9.71
N ARG A 51 2.62 -28.40 -9.59
CA ARG A 51 2.97 -29.25 -8.45
C ARG A 51 4.49 -29.12 -8.21
N PRO A 52 4.95 -27.93 -7.77
CA PRO A 52 6.36 -27.70 -7.53
C PRO A 52 6.90 -28.66 -6.45
N PRO A 53 8.17 -29.06 -6.53
CA PRO A 53 8.82 -29.84 -5.48
C PRO A 53 8.74 -29.13 -4.12
N PRO A 54 8.76 -29.87 -2.99
CA PRO A 54 8.83 -29.27 -1.67
C PRO A 54 10.00 -28.29 -1.56
N GLY A 55 9.73 -27.10 -1.01
CA GLY A 55 10.73 -26.02 -0.88
C GLY A 55 10.83 -25.09 -2.09
N CYS A 56 10.18 -25.39 -3.21
CA CYS A 56 10.08 -24.46 -4.34
C CYS A 56 8.83 -23.58 -4.21
N LEU A 57 8.98 -22.28 -4.51
CA LEU A 57 7.86 -21.34 -4.55
C LEU A 57 6.89 -21.72 -5.67
N SER A 58 5.59 -21.60 -5.38
CA SER A 58 4.54 -21.81 -6.39
C SER A 58 4.18 -20.48 -7.06
N SER A 59 4.41 -20.35 -8.36
CA SER A 59 3.93 -19.20 -9.14
C SER A 59 2.40 -19.12 -9.21
N LEU A 60 1.69 -20.16 -8.78
CA LEU A 60 0.23 -20.23 -8.71
C LEU A 60 -0.30 -20.06 -7.29
N GLU A 61 0.55 -19.65 -6.34
CA GLU A 61 0.12 -19.39 -4.97
C GLU A 61 -0.96 -18.31 -4.96
N VAL A 62 -2.11 -18.65 -4.39
CA VAL A 62 -3.23 -17.74 -4.27
C VAL A 62 -2.96 -16.85 -3.07
N VAL A 63 -2.81 -15.54 -3.31
CA VAL A 63 -2.78 -14.54 -2.25
C VAL A 63 -4.06 -14.70 -1.41
N PRO A 64 -3.98 -14.78 -0.07
CA PRO A 64 -5.13 -15.02 0.80
C PRO A 64 -6.18 -13.89 0.78
N VAL A 65 -5.92 -12.81 0.04
CA VAL A 65 -6.83 -11.70 -0.17
C VAL A 65 -7.73 -12.00 -1.37
N PRO A 66 -9.08 -12.07 -1.20
CA PRO A 66 -10.00 -12.28 -2.30
C PRO A 66 -9.94 -11.11 -3.30
N THR A 67 -9.22 -11.29 -4.42
CA THR A 67 -9.23 -10.34 -5.51
C THR A 67 -10.48 -10.54 -6.37
N ARG A 68 -11.28 -9.47 -6.53
CA ARG A 68 -12.47 -9.44 -7.41
C ARG A 68 -12.15 -9.73 -8.89
N ALA A 69 -10.88 -9.71 -9.26
CA ALA A 69 -10.40 -9.85 -10.63
C ALA A 69 -9.61 -11.16 -10.83
N ARG A 70 -10.09 -12.29 -10.28
CA ARG A 70 -9.45 -13.58 -10.55
C ARG A 70 -9.70 -13.98 -12.02
N PRO A 71 -8.65 -14.25 -12.83
CA PRO A 71 -8.83 -14.77 -14.19
C PRO A 71 -9.62 -16.08 -14.16
N GLY A 72 -10.74 -16.14 -14.89
CA GLY A 72 -11.61 -17.33 -14.95
C GLY A 72 -12.66 -17.46 -13.84
N ALA A 73 -12.64 -16.61 -12.80
CA ALA A 73 -13.76 -16.51 -11.88
C ALA A 73 -14.90 -15.75 -12.55
N LYS A 74 -15.91 -16.47 -13.04
CA LYS A 74 -17.20 -15.85 -13.37
C LYS A 74 -17.81 -15.37 -12.05
N LEU A 75 -17.59 -14.11 -11.70
CA LEU A 75 -18.37 -13.50 -10.63
C LEU A 75 -19.85 -13.67 -11.01
N PRO A 76 -20.71 -14.12 -10.08
CA PRO A 76 -22.13 -14.16 -10.35
C PRO A 76 -22.56 -12.74 -10.71
N VAL A 77 -23.20 -12.58 -11.87
CA VAL A 77 -23.77 -11.30 -12.30
C VAL A 77 -24.88 -10.94 -11.32
N ARG A 78 -24.53 -10.19 -10.27
CA ARG A 78 -25.48 -9.74 -9.27
C ARG A 78 -26.34 -8.64 -9.90
N LYS A 79 -27.65 -8.88 -9.97
CA LYS A 79 -28.61 -7.84 -10.35
C LYS A 79 -28.54 -6.71 -9.32
N ARG A 80 -28.43 -5.46 -9.80
CA ARG A 80 -28.45 -4.28 -8.94
C ARG A 80 -29.80 -4.20 -8.22
N THR A 81 -29.76 -3.98 -6.91
CA THR A 81 -30.97 -3.76 -6.12
C THR A 81 -31.41 -2.30 -6.23
N LEU A 82 -32.66 -2.00 -5.86
CA LEU A 82 -33.14 -0.61 -5.77
C LEU A 82 -32.26 0.25 -4.87
N HIS A 83 -31.83 -0.29 -3.73
CA HIS A 83 -30.93 0.37 -2.79
C HIS A 83 -29.56 0.70 -3.42
N ASP A 84 -29.02 -0.21 -4.25
CA ASP A 84 -27.76 0.04 -4.97
C ASP A 84 -27.90 1.23 -5.93
N LEU A 85 -29.02 1.30 -6.65
CA LEU A 85 -29.33 2.41 -7.57
C LEU A 85 -29.54 3.73 -6.82
N GLN A 86 -30.24 3.71 -5.68
CA GLN A 86 -30.41 4.89 -4.84
C GLN A 86 -29.07 5.45 -4.35
N ARG A 87 -28.17 4.56 -3.89
CA ARG A 87 -26.80 4.94 -3.49
C ARG A 87 -26.00 5.49 -4.67
N GLU A 88 -26.12 4.89 -5.85
CA GLU A 88 -25.44 5.38 -7.06
C GLU A 88 -25.92 6.78 -7.45
N VAL A 89 -27.23 7.03 -7.40
CA VAL A 89 -27.81 8.37 -7.64
C VAL A 89 -27.29 9.38 -6.64
N GLU A 90 -27.24 9.04 -5.35
CA GLU A 90 -26.69 9.91 -4.31
C GLU A 90 -25.21 10.24 -4.56
N LEU A 91 -24.39 9.22 -4.88
CA LEU A 91 -22.98 9.40 -5.22
C LEU A 91 -22.79 10.31 -6.43
N LEU A 92 -23.60 10.15 -7.47
CA LEU A 92 -23.55 11.00 -8.67
C LEU A 92 -23.96 12.43 -8.36
N ARG A 93 -25.03 12.63 -7.57
CA ARG A 93 -25.44 13.97 -7.12
C ARG A 93 -24.33 14.67 -6.33
N ASN A 94 -23.70 13.96 -5.40
CA ASN A 94 -22.55 14.48 -4.63
C ASN A 94 -21.34 14.76 -5.52
N SER A 95 -21.14 13.98 -6.59
CA SER A 95 -20.06 14.21 -7.56
C SER A 95 -20.29 15.46 -8.42
N LEU A 96 -21.54 15.79 -8.74
CA LEU A 96 -21.87 16.96 -9.54
C LEU A 96 -21.60 18.27 -8.78
N THR A 97 -21.83 18.32 -7.48
CA THR A 97 -21.62 19.51 -6.65
C THR A 97 -20.17 19.76 -6.28
N ARG A 98 -19.28 18.79 -6.50
CA ARG A 98 -17.85 18.91 -6.16
C ARG A 98 -17.12 19.82 -7.15
N THR A 99 -16.53 20.89 -6.64
CA THR A 99 -15.61 21.77 -7.39
C THR A 99 -14.41 20.97 -7.93
N ARG A 100 -14.04 21.23 -9.18
CA ARG A 100 -12.93 20.57 -9.86
C ARG A 100 -11.94 21.60 -10.39
N THR A 101 -10.66 21.27 -10.29
CA THR A 101 -9.57 22.03 -10.90
C THR A 101 -9.26 21.45 -12.28
N LYS A 102 -8.86 22.30 -13.23
CA LYS A 102 -8.38 21.83 -14.54
C LYS A 102 -7.14 20.95 -14.34
N THR A 103 -7.06 19.85 -15.09
CA THR A 103 -5.92 18.92 -15.00
C THR A 103 -4.57 19.61 -15.21
N SER A 104 -4.49 20.55 -16.15
CA SER A 104 -3.26 21.31 -16.39
C SER A 104 -2.77 22.09 -15.15
N VAL A 105 -3.69 22.76 -14.45
CA VAL A 105 -3.38 23.49 -13.22
C VAL A 105 -2.98 22.53 -12.10
N ALA A 106 -3.69 21.40 -11.95
CA ALA A 106 -3.35 20.39 -10.96
C ALA A 106 -1.96 19.79 -11.20
N LEU A 107 -1.61 19.52 -12.45
CA LEU A 107 -0.29 18.99 -12.83
C LEU A 107 0.82 20.02 -12.58
N GLU A 108 0.60 21.29 -12.92
CA GLU A 108 1.60 22.34 -12.66
C GLU A 108 1.83 22.50 -11.15
N ASN A 109 0.77 22.54 -10.35
CA ASN A 109 0.89 22.61 -8.89
C ASN A 109 1.65 21.40 -8.31
N LEU A 110 1.39 20.19 -8.83
CA LEU A 110 2.12 18.98 -8.40
C LEU A 110 3.60 19.06 -8.77
N LYS A 111 3.92 19.58 -9.95
CA LYS A 111 5.30 19.78 -10.40
C LYS A 111 6.03 20.78 -9.50
N VAL A 112 5.44 21.95 -9.24
CA VAL A 112 6.02 22.97 -8.34
C VAL A 112 6.22 22.40 -6.93
N TYR A 113 5.26 21.62 -6.42
CA TYR A 113 5.42 20.93 -5.14
C TYR A 113 6.62 19.99 -5.16
N PHE A 114 6.74 19.16 -6.21
CA PHE A 114 7.89 18.25 -6.33
C PHE A 114 9.22 19.03 -6.38
N GLU A 115 9.33 20.06 -7.22
CA GLU A 115 10.55 20.88 -7.32
C GLU A 115 10.94 21.52 -5.98
N THR A 116 9.94 21.96 -5.21
CA THR A 116 10.13 22.57 -3.88
C THR A 116 10.64 21.57 -2.83
N PHE A 117 10.08 20.35 -2.82
CA PHE A 117 10.39 19.33 -1.81
C PHE A 117 11.49 18.36 -2.23
N MET A 118 11.92 18.36 -3.49
CA MET A 118 12.96 17.46 -4.01
C MET A 118 14.25 17.52 -3.21
N GLU A 119 14.67 18.72 -2.78
CA GLU A 119 15.88 18.88 -1.95
C GLU A 119 15.78 18.18 -0.59
N TYR A 120 14.56 17.88 -0.12
CA TYR A 120 14.29 17.27 1.19
C TYR A 120 14.05 15.76 1.10
N ASP A 121 14.06 15.19 -0.11
CA ASP A 121 13.91 13.75 -0.32
C ASP A 121 15.28 13.04 -0.24
N PRO A 122 15.52 12.20 0.78
CA PRO A 122 16.79 11.49 0.95
C PRO A 122 17.11 10.48 -0.17
N MET A 123 16.13 10.09 -0.99
CA MET A 123 16.32 9.19 -2.13
C MET A 123 16.85 9.93 -3.37
N ILE A 124 16.58 11.23 -3.47
CA ILE A 124 17.01 12.06 -4.61
C ILE A 124 18.27 12.85 -4.24
N VAL A 125 18.25 13.51 -3.09
CA VAL A 125 19.36 14.34 -2.60
C VAL A 125 19.92 13.72 -1.32
N PRO A 126 21.20 13.30 -1.30
CA PRO A 126 21.81 12.73 -0.12
C PRO A 126 21.70 13.65 1.11
N PRO A 127 21.15 13.17 2.24
CA PRO A 127 21.06 13.95 3.46
C PRO A 127 22.46 14.21 4.04
N GLN A 128 22.60 15.33 4.75
CA GLN A 128 23.83 15.70 5.45
C GLN A 128 23.69 15.41 6.95
N PRO A 129 24.72 14.88 7.63
CA PRO A 129 26.08 14.62 7.11
C PRO A 129 26.15 13.38 6.21
N SER A 130 25.29 12.39 6.44
CA SER A 130 25.21 11.19 5.61
C SER A 130 23.83 10.52 5.77
N ASN A 131 23.52 9.54 4.93
CA ASN A 131 22.32 8.72 5.07
C ASN A 131 22.58 7.59 6.08
N PRO A 132 21.89 7.57 7.25
CA PRO A 132 22.15 6.59 8.29
C PRO A 132 22.00 5.13 7.84
N TRP A 133 21.15 4.86 6.85
CA TRP A 133 20.94 3.52 6.31
C TRP A 133 22.11 3.01 5.43
N ILE A 134 23.04 3.89 5.06
CA ILE A 134 24.19 3.56 4.19
C ILE A 134 25.49 3.56 5.00
N THR A 135 25.64 4.52 5.92
CA THR A 135 26.89 4.78 6.64
C THR A 135 26.89 4.28 8.08
N ASP A 136 25.76 3.77 8.57
CA ASP A 136 25.54 3.42 9.99
C ASP A 136 25.79 4.59 10.98
N ASP A 137 25.82 5.83 10.47
CA ASP A 137 25.96 7.06 11.26
C ASP A 137 24.59 7.66 11.58
N GLN A 138 24.22 7.67 12.86
CA GLN A 138 22.92 8.17 13.34
C GLN A 138 22.86 9.69 13.51
N THR A 139 23.94 10.43 13.22
CA THR A 139 24.03 11.88 13.43
C THR A 139 22.89 12.63 12.74
N PHE A 140 22.51 12.24 11.52
CA PHE A 140 21.37 12.86 10.82
C PHE A 140 20.06 12.78 11.62
N TRP A 141 19.76 11.64 12.25
CA TRP A 141 18.56 11.47 13.07
C TRP A 141 18.62 12.29 14.35
N LEU A 142 19.78 12.33 15.02
CA LEU A 142 19.97 13.13 16.23
C LEU A 142 19.75 14.63 15.94
N LEU A 143 20.30 15.14 14.84
CA LEU A 143 20.11 16.53 14.39
C LEU A 143 18.65 16.85 14.02
N ASN A 144 17.87 15.85 13.61
CA ASN A 144 16.47 15.99 13.21
C ASN A 144 15.49 15.38 14.25
N SER A 145 15.93 15.23 15.51
CA SER A 145 15.06 14.79 16.60
C SER A 145 13.80 15.66 16.68
N PRO A 146 12.62 15.11 17.04
CA PRO A 146 11.36 15.85 17.08
C PRO A 146 11.44 17.19 17.82
N LEU A 147 12.09 17.19 18.98
CA LEU A 147 12.38 18.39 19.78
C LEU A 147 13.89 18.56 19.87
N VAL A 148 14.37 19.76 19.49
CA VAL A 148 15.77 20.17 19.51
C VAL A 148 15.85 21.65 19.89
N ASP A 149 16.88 22.02 20.65
CA ASP A 149 17.08 23.42 21.05
C ASP A 149 17.51 24.30 19.87
N ALA A 150 18.30 23.75 18.95
CA ALA A 150 18.79 24.43 17.76
C ALA A 150 18.50 23.59 16.51
N PRO A 151 17.39 23.84 15.79
CA PRO A 151 17.09 23.13 14.54
C PRO A 151 18.10 23.52 13.45
N ILE A 152 18.43 22.56 12.59
CA ILE A 152 19.29 22.82 11.44
C ILE A 152 18.62 23.76 10.43
N GLU A 153 19.42 24.58 9.73
CA GLU A 153 18.92 25.59 8.79
C GLU A 153 17.95 25.01 7.74
N LYS A 154 18.29 23.83 7.20
CA LYS A 154 17.44 23.14 6.20
C LYS A 154 16.04 22.86 6.76
N ARG A 155 15.93 22.38 8.00
CA ARG A 155 14.64 22.13 8.66
C ARG A 155 13.83 23.41 8.83
N VAL A 156 14.47 24.51 9.23
CA VAL A 156 13.82 25.81 9.40
C VAL A 156 13.36 26.39 8.06
N LYS A 157 14.15 26.27 6.98
CA LYS A 157 13.74 26.71 5.63
C LYS A 157 12.47 26.02 5.16
N ARG A 158 12.29 24.73 5.52
CA ARG A 158 11.08 23.98 5.20
C ARG A 158 9.83 24.56 5.86
N TRP A 159 9.94 25.10 7.07
CA TRP A 159 8.81 25.74 7.77
C TRP A 159 8.25 26.94 6.99
N ALA A 160 9.06 27.62 6.18
CA ALA A 160 8.63 28.75 5.37
C ALA A 160 7.80 28.35 4.14
N PHE A 161 7.71 27.06 3.80
CA PHE A 161 6.95 26.60 2.63
C PHE A 161 5.44 26.72 2.84
N SER A 162 4.96 26.42 4.05
CA SER A 162 3.55 26.54 4.38
C SER A 162 3.33 26.54 5.90
N MET A 163 2.15 26.99 6.31
CA MET A 163 1.75 26.97 7.71
C MET A 163 1.67 25.53 8.25
N GLU A 164 1.30 24.57 7.40
CA GLU A 164 1.28 23.16 7.73
C GLU A 164 2.68 22.64 8.08
N GLU A 165 3.72 23.00 7.33
CA GLU A 165 5.09 22.53 7.59
C GLU A 165 5.60 22.99 8.97
N VAL A 166 5.30 24.22 9.38
CA VAL A 166 5.66 24.70 10.73
C VAL A 166 4.79 24.07 11.81
N MET A 167 3.50 23.84 11.55
CA MET A 167 2.56 23.32 12.55
C MET A 167 2.64 21.81 12.78
N PHE A 168 3.15 21.05 11.80
CA PHE A 168 3.37 19.60 11.93
C PHE A 168 4.78 19.24 12.42
N ASP A 169 5.72 20.19 12.40
CA ASP A 169 7.02 20.05 13.05
C ASP A 169 6.90 20.36 14.55
N PRO A 170 7.30 19.46 15.48
CA PRO A 170 7.14 19.71 16.91
C PRO A 170 7.96 20.91 17.44
N THR A 171 9.20 21.07 16.97
CA THR A 171 10.01 22.26 17.28
C THR A 171 9.41 23.50 16.61
N GLY A 172 8.96 23.38 15.35
CA GLY A 172 8.33 24.48 14.61
C GLY A 172 7.08 25.00 15.31
N LEU A 173 6.20 24.11 15.78
CA LEU A 173 5.00 24.44 16.52
C LEU A 173 5.32 25.12 17.85
N LEU A 174 6.35 24.65 18.56
CA LEU A 174 6.82 25.26 19.81
C LEU A 174 7.31 26.69 19.57
N GLU A 175 8.17 26.90 18.57
CA GLU A 175 8.70 28.23 18.23
C GLU A 175 7.60 29.17 17.74
N PHE A 176 6.69 28.69 16.90
CA PHE A 176 5.55 29.47 16.45
C PHE A 176 4.63 29.87 17.60
N THR A 177 4.37 28.95 18.55
CA THR A 177 3.60 29.26 19.76
C THR A 177 4.32 30.29 20.64
N ASN A 178 5.64 30.17 20.78
CA ASN A 178 6.45 31.14 21.52
C ASN A 178 6.42 32.53 20.86
N TYR A 179 6.45 32.59 19.53
CA TYR A 179 6.29 33.82 18.77
C TYR A 179 4.92 34.46 19.02
N LEU A 180 3.82 33.71 18.86
CA LEU A 180 2.47 34.22 19.12
C LEU A 180 2.27 34.65 20.59
N ARG A 181 2.99 34.02 21.54
CA ARG A 181 2.94 34.43 22.94
C ARG A 181 3.51 35.83 23.14
N LYS A 182 4.59 36.18 22.43
CA LYS A 182 5.19 37.53 22.46
C LYS A 182 4.24 38.60 21.91
N GLU A 183 3.36 38.21 20.98
CA GLU A 183 2.35 39.09 20.38
C GLU A 183 0.98 38.99 21.07
N TYR A 184 0.89 38.29 22.21
CA TYR A 184 -0.35 38.09 22.96
C TYR A 184 -1.51 37.48 22.13
N SER A 185 -1.18 36.57 21.21
CA SER A 185 -2.13 35.96 20.25
C SER A 185 -2.11 34.41 20.20
N HIS A 186 -1.43 33.79 21.17
CA HIS A 186 -1.21 32.34 21.27
C HIS A 186 -2.45 31.52 21.63
N GLU A 187 -3.56 32.15 22.03
CA GLU A 187 -4.85 31.49 22.24
C GLU A 187 -5.36 30.79 20.98
N ASN A 188 -5.12 31.37 19.81
CA ASN A 188 -5.55 30.82 18.52
C ASN A 188 -4.89 29.46 18.24
N ILE A 189 -3.56 29.37 18.43
CA ILE A 189 -2.85 28.10 18.20
C ILE A 189 -3.19 27.08 19.28
N ARG A 190 -3.39 27.49 20.53
CA ARG A 190 -3.82 26.58 21.61
C ARG A 190 -5.18 25.96 21.33
N PHE A 191 -6.14 26.76 20.85
CA PHE A 191 -7.45 26.25 20.44
C PHE A 191 -7.32 25.24 19.29
N TRP A 192 -6.51 25.54 18.27
CA TRP A 192 -6.28 24.61 17.17
C TRP A 192 -5.68 23.28 17.64
N ILE A 193 -4.69 23.32 18.55
CA ILE A 193 -4.08 22.11 19.13
C ILE A 193 -5.15 21.30 19.87
N ALA A 194 -5.96 21.94 20.72
CA ALA A 194 -7.01 21.26 21.48
C ALA A 194 -8.05 20.57 20.56
N VAL A 195 -8.49 21.25 19.50
CA VAL A 195 -9.41 20.67 18.50
C VAL A 195 -8.76 19.51 17.74
N LYS A 196 -7.47 19.62 17.40
CA LYS A 196 -6.71 18.54 16.76
C LYS A 196 -6.65 17.30 17.67
N GLU A 197 -6.42 17.49 18.96
CA GLU A 197 -6.40 16.42 19.95
C GLU A 197 -7.78 15.82 20.23
N LEU A 198 -8.85 16.62 20.12
CA LEU A 198 -10.23 16.12 20.19
C LEU A 198 -10.52 15.17 19.01
N LYS A 199 -10.18 15.59 17.79
CA LYS A 199 -10.44 14.80 16.56
C LYS A 199 -9.72 13.46 16.53
N HIS A 200 -8.52 13.39 17.09
CA HIS A 200 -7.69 12.17 17.11
C HIS A 200 -7.65 11.49 18.49
N GLY A 201 -8.45 11.96 19.43
CA GLY A 201 -8.49 11.46 20.80
C GLY A 201 -9.32 10.19 20.96
N ASN A 202 -9.36 9.67 22.19
CA ASN A 202 -10.22 8.55 22.54
C ASN A 202 -11.70 8.98 22.50
N GLN A 203 -12.54 8.20 21.83
CA GLN A 203 -13.99 8.42 21.75
C GLN A 203 -14.65 8.59 23.13
N ALA A 204 -14.16 7.87 24.14
CA ALA A 204 -14.68 7.96 25.50
C ALA A 204 -14.48 9.34 26.16
N GLN A 205 -13.48 10.10 25.72
CA GLN A 205 -13.12 11.42 26.28
C GLN A 205 -13.66 12.59 25.46
N ILE A 206 -14.41 12.33 24.37
CA ILE A 206 -14.87 13.39 23.47
C ILE A 206 -15.78 14.38 24.20
N ALA A 207 -16.73 13.89 25.02
CA ALA A 207 -17.64 14.76 25.75
C ALA A 207 -16.87 15.72 26.69
N ASP A 208 -16.04 15.15 27.56
CA ASP A 208 -15.23 15.94 28.52
C ASP A 208 -14.33 16.95 27.81
N LYS A 209 -13.68 16.55 26.71
CA LYS A 209 -12.81 17.44 25.92
C LYS A 209 -13.57 18.54 25.19
N VAL A 210 -14.80 18.29 24.75
CA VAL A 210 -15.65 19.34 24.16
C VAL A 210 -15.98 20.37 25.23
N ASP A 211 -16.36 19.93 26.43
CA ASP A 211 -16.68 20.82 27.55
C ASP A 211 -15.45 21.59 28.06
N GLU A 212 -14.23 21.02 27.96
CA GLU A 212 -12.98 21.72 28.31
C GLU A 212 -12.60 22.81 27.28
N ILE A 213 -12.94 22.61 26.01
CA ILE A 213 -12.59 23.53 24.91
C ILE A 213 -13.56 24.72 24.83
N PHE A 214 -14.84 24.52 25.17
CA PHE A 214 -15.91 25.52 25.09
C PHE A 214 -16.01 26.39 26.35
#